data_AF-A0A6M1YYN2-F1
#
_entry.id   AF-A0A6M1YYN2-F1
#
_cell.length_a   1.000
_cell.length_b   1.000
_cell.length_c   1.000
_cell.angle_alpha   90.00
_cell.angle_beta   90.00
_cell.angle_gamma   90.00
#
_symmetry.space_group_name_H-M   'P 1'
#
loop_
_entity.id
_entity.type
_entity.pdbx_description
1 polymer ?
#
loop_
_entity_poly.entity_id
_entity_poly.type
_entity_poly.pdbx_seq_one_letter_code
_entity_poly.pdbx_strand_id
1 'polypeptide(L)'
;MLTKNSLNLKDFLFKTKKTFINRINKVQGIFSSDIGIDLGTANTLVYVKGKGIVLAEPSVVAVDSITNEVLAVGHKAKSMLGKTPRRIHAVRPMKDGVIADFEIAEG
;
A
#
# COMPACT_ATOMS: atom_id res chain seq x y z
N MET A 1 15.59 32.86 16.71
CA MET A 1 15.04 31.77 17.53
C MET A 1 13.82 31.22 16.80
N LEU A 2 13.97 30.13 16.03
CA LEU A 2 12.87 29.48 15.31
C LEU A 2 12.78 28.04 15.79
N THR A 3 11.63 27.69 16.35
CA THR A 3 11.30 26.42 16.98
C THR A 3 11.17 25.31 15.93
N LYS A 4 11.87 24.19 16.16
CA LYS A 4 11.72 22.96 15.37
C LYS A 4 10.37 22.31 15.73
N ASN A 5 9.40 22.39 14.82
CA ASN A 5 8.22 21.51 14.86
C ASN A 5 8.65 20.10 14.43
N SER A 6 9.07 19.30 15.41
CA SER A 6 9.27 17.86 15.24
C SER A 6 7.90 17.18 15.16
N LEU A 7 7.46 16.81 13.96
CA LEU A 7 6.34 15.89 13.79
C LEU A 7 6.77 14.52 14.33
N ASN A 8 6.22 14.16 15.49
CA ASN A 8 6.56 12.93 16.18
C ASN A 8 6.11 11.72 15.34
N LEU A 9 7.03 10.79 15.08
CA LEU A 9 6.76 9.54 14.36
C LEU A 9 5.58 8.76 14.97
N LYS A 10 5.38 8.88 16.29
CA LYS A 10 4.23 8.29 16.99
C LYS A 10 2.91 8.91 16.57
N ASP A 11 2.87 10.22 16.32
CA ASP A 11 1.64 10.93 15.90
C ASP A 11 1.28 10.58 14.46
N PHE A 12 2.28 10.44 13.59
CA PHE A 12 2.08 9.94 12.24
C PHE A 12 1.58 8.49 12.26
N LEU A 13 2.26 7.59 12.97
CA LEU A 13 1.86 6.19 13.10
C LEU A 13 0.45 6.04 13.70
N PHE A 14 0.13 6.86 14.71
CA PHE A 14 -1.20 6.87 15.33
C PHE A 14 -2.28 7.35 14.36
N LYS A 15 -2.02 8.43 13.61
CA LYS A 15 -2.96 8.95 12.62
C LYS A 15 -3.18 7.95 11.48
N THR A 16 -2.10 7.34 10.99
CA THR A 16 -2.14 6.33 9.93
C THR A 16 -2.88 5.07 10.40
N LYS A 17 -2.60 4.55 11.62
CA LYS A 17 -3.34 3.44 12.23
C LYS A 17 -4.81 3.79 12.43
N LYS A 18 -5.14 4.97 12.95
CA LYS A 18 -6.53 5.37 13.25
C LYS A 18 -7.36 5.54 11.98
N THR A 19 -6.81 6.13 10.93
CA THR A 19 -7.51 6.26 9.63
C THR A 19 -7.70 4.90 8.95
N PHE A 20 -6.69 4.03 9.02
CA PHE A 20 -6.76 2.67 8.48
C PHE A 20 -7.77 1.80 9.24
N ILE A 21 -7.69 1.79 10.58
CA ILE A 21 -8.60 1.05 11.44
C ILE A 21 -10.03 1.60 11.31
N ASN A 22 -10.26 2.90 11.17
CA ASN A 22 -11.61 3.42 10.91
C ASN A 22 -12.16 2.99 9.54
N ARG A 23 -11.31 2.89 8.50
CA ARG A 23 -11.70 2.30 7.21
C ARG A 23 -12.04 0.82 7.35
N ILE A 24 -11.25 0.06 8.12
CA ILE A 24 -11.50 -1.36 8.39
C ILE A 24 -12.72 -1.57 9.30
N ASN A 25 -12.99 -0.71 10.28
CA ASN A 25 -14.13 -0.83 11.17
C ASN A 25 -15.44 -0.46 10.44
N LYS A 26 -15.40 0.48 9.49
CA LYS A 26 -16.51 0.66 8.52
C LYS A 26 -16.72 -0.59 7.64
N VAL A 27 -15.68 -1.40 7.51
CA VAL A 27 -15.62 -2.69 6.84
C VAL A 27 -15.86 -3.86 7.82
N GLN A 28 -15.99 -3.68 9.14
CA GLN A 28 -16.28 -4.80 10.05
C GLN A 28 -17.71 -5.37 9.88
N GLY A 29 -18.59 -4.66 9.17
CA GLY A 29 -19.83 -5.23 8.62
C GLY A 29 -19.63 -6.08 7.34
N ILE A 30 -18.39 -6.34 6.89
CA ILE A 30 -18.03 -7.04 5.64
C ILE A 30 -17.65 -8.50 5.90
N PHE A 31 -17.54 -8.96 7.14
CA PHE A 31 -17.33 -10.40 7.43
C PHE A 31 -18.53 -11.28 7.01
N SER A 32 -19.63 -10.70 6.50
CA SER A 32 -20.73 -11.40 5.84
C SER A 32 -20.74 -11.30 4.30
N SER A 33 -19.79 -10.60 3.67
CA SER A 33 -19.83 -10.32 2.22
C SER A 33 -18.64 -10.92 1.47
N ASP A 34 -18.95 -11.67 0.40
CA ASP A 34 -17.99 -12.26 -0.53
C ASP A 34 -17.04 -11.21 -1.13
N ILE A 35 -15.72 -11.46 -1.05
CA ILE A 35 -14.64 -10.59 -1.56
C ILE A 35 -13.94 -11.29 -2.73
N GLY A 36 -13.69 -10.55 -3.81
CA GLY A 36 -12.80 -10.94 -4.90
C GLY A 36 -11.58 -10.03 -4.95
N ILE A 37 -10.38 -10.61 -5.11
CA ILE A 37 -9.13 -9.86 -5.25
C ILE A 37 -8.49 -10.24 -6.57
N ASP A 38 -8.17 -9.24 -7.38
CA ASP A 38 -7.39 -9.40 -8.61
C ASP A 38 -6.00 -8.80 -8.39
N LEU A 39 -4.97 -9.64 -8.50
CA LEU A 39 -3.56 -9.26 -8.32
C LEU A 39 -2.86 -9.20 -9.68
N GLY A 40 -3.28 -8.25 -10.51
CA GLY A 40 -2.67 -8.03 -11.82
C GLY A 40 -1.24 -7.50 -11.74
N THR A 41 -0.47 -7.68 -12.82
CA THR A 41 0.88 -7.10 -12.96
C THR A 41 0.85 -5.56 -12.98
N ALA A 42 -0.25 -4.97 -13.44
CA ALA A 42 -0.37 -3.51 -13.56
C ALA A 42 -1.18 -2.88 -12.41
N ASN A 43 -2.31 -3.50 -12.03
CA ASN A 43 -3.24 -2.98 -11.05
C ASN A 43 -3.80 -4.10 -10.18
N THR A 44 -4.06 -3.74 -8.92
CA THR A 44 -4.73 -4.57 -7.93
C THR A 44 -6.14 -4.03 -7.74
N LEU A 45 -7.12 -4.92 -7.87
CA LEU A 45 -8.54 -4.60 -7.68
C LEU A 45 -9.10 -5.39 -6.51
N VAL A 46 -9.98 -4.76 -5.74
CA VAL A 46 -10.80 -5.46 -4.73
C VAL A 46 -12.26 -5.23 -5.06
N TYR A 47 -13.00 -6.33 -5.26
CA TYR A 47 -14.43 -6.36 -5.45
C TYR A 47 -15.12 -6.86 -4.18
N VAL A 48 -16.24 -6.25 -3.82
CA VAL A 48 -17.11 -6.73 -2.75
C VAL A 48 -18.51 -6.92 -3.31
N LYS A 49 -19.08 -8.11 -3.12
CA LYS A 49 -20.43 -8.43 -3.57
C LYS A 49 -21.45 -7.43 -3.03
N GLY A 50 -22.27 -6.89 -3.92
CA GLY A 50 -23.26 -5.86 -3.60
C GLY A 50 -22.69 -4.44 -3.46
N LYS A 51 -21.36 -4.24 -3.52
CA LYS A 51 -20.73 -2.90 -3.52
C LYS A 51 -19.97 -2.58 -4.80
N GLY A 52 -19.57 -3.59 -5.57
CA GLY A 52 -18.74 -3.38 -6.76
C GLY A 52 -17.25 -3.32 -6.41
N ILE A 53 -16.47 -2.66 -7.27
CA ILE A 53 -15.02 -2.45 -7.05
C ILE A 53 -14.84 -1.37 -5.98
N VAL A 54 -14.24 -1.75 -4.86
CA VAL A 54 -13.99 -0.86 -3.71
C VAL A 54 -12.54 -0.39 -3.61
N LEU A 55 -11.63 -0.99 -4.37
CA LEU A 55 -10.23 -0.59 -4.51
C LEU A 55 -9.76 -0.82 -5.94
N ALA A 56 -9.04 0.16 -6.49
CA ALA A 56 -8.35 0.05 -7.77
C ALA A 56 -7.04 0.86 -7.70
N GLU A 57 -5.93 0.18 -7.43
CA GLU A 57 -4.61 0.80 -7.24
C GLU A 57 -3.59 0.16 -8.18
N PRO A 58 -2.59 0.90 -8.67
CA PRO A 58 -1.44 0.31 -9.33
C PRO A 58 -0.76 -0.75 -8.45
N SER A 59 -0.35 -1.86 -9.06
CA SER A 59 0.40 -2.94 -8.38
C SER A 59 1.87 -2.55 -8.26
N VAL A 60 2.11 -1.50 -7.48
CA VAL A 60 3.44 -0.93 -7.24
C VAL A 60 3.59 -0.69 -5.74
N VAL A 61 4.75 -1.07 -5.23
CA VAL A 61 5.18 -0.84 -3.84
C VAL A 61 6.48 -0.05 -3.89
N ALA A 62 6.65 0.91 -3.00
CA ALA A 62 7.93 1.59 -2.79
C ALA A 62 8.50 1.16 -1.44
N VAL A 63 9.74 0.66 -1.44
CA VAL A 63 10.42 0.14 -0.26
C VAL A 63 11.75 0.85 -0.02
N ASP A 64 12.17 0.95 1.24
CA ASP A 64 13.56 1.28 1.58
C ASP A 64 14.47 0.09 1.25
N SER A 65 15.53 0.34 0.48
CA SER A 65 16.42 -0.70 -0.04
C SER A 65 17.30 -1.39 1.01
N ILE A 66 17.35 -0.87 2.24
CA ILE A 66 18.17 -1.39 3.33
C ILE A 66 17.30 -2.10 4.35
N THR A 67 16.16 -1.50 4.70
CA THR A 67 15.29 -2.02 5.76
C THR A 67 14.14 -2.87 5.23
N ASN A 68 13.92 -2.89 3.91
CA ASN A 68 12.74 -3.46 3.24
C ASN A 68 11.41 -2.87 3.73
N GLU A 69 11.44 -1.73 4.44
CA GLU A 69 10.22 -1.08 4.95
C GLU A 69 9.39 -0.52 3.79
N VAL A 70 8.09 -0.81 3.80
CA VAL A 70 7.13 -0.26 2.82
C VAL A 70 6.87 1.22 3.10
N LEU A 71 7.32 2.09 2.19
CA LEU A 71 7.19 3.54 2.27
C LEU A 71 5.91 4.06 1.60
N ALA A 72 5.44 3.36 0.55
CA ALA A 72 4.20 3.67 -0.16
C ALA A 72 3.70 2.46 -0.97
N VAL A 73 2.40 2.49 -1.32
CA VAL A 73 1.76 1.55 -2.25
C VAL A 73 0.89 2.31 -3.27
N GLY A 74 0.49 1.64 -4.34
CA GLY A 74 -0.51 2.18 -5.28
C GLY A 74 0.01 3.37 -6.08
N HIS A 75 -0.85 4.37 -6.28
CA HIS A 75 -0.52 5.58 -7.05
C HIS A 75 0.70 6.32 -6.50
N LYS A 76 0.86 6.38 -5.17
CA LYS A 76 1.99 7.06 -4.53
C LYS A 76 3.31 6.33 -4.79
N ALA A 77 3.31 5.01 -4.80
CA ALA A 77 4.50 4.24 -5.16
C ALA A 77 4.79 4.31 -6.67
N LYS A 78 3.74 4.25 -7.51
CA LYS A 78 3.87 4.40 -8.97
C LYS A 78 4.50 5.73 -9.37
N SER A 79 4.16 6.83 -8.69
CA SER A 79 4.74 8.15 -9.00
C SER A 79 6.23 8.25 -8.70
N MET A 80 6.76 7.31 -7.91
CA MET A 80 8.18 7.21 -7.56
C MET A 80 9.00 6.41 -8.60
N LEU A 81 8.36 5.67 -9.51
CA LEU A 81 9.06 4.90 -10.54
C LEU A 81 9.98 5.80 -11.37
N GLY A 82 11.27 5.43 -11.43
CA GLY A 82 12.30 6.17 -12.15
C GLY A 82 12.66 7.54 -11.56
N LYS A 83 12.15 7.87 -10.36
CA LYS A 83 12.35 9.17 -9.69
C LYS A 83 12.88 9.05 -8.27
N THR A 84 13.28 7.85 -7.86
CA THR A 84 13.76 7.59 -6.49
C THR A 84 15.26 7.83 -6.35
N PRO A 85 15.70 8.36 -5.20
CA PRO A 85 17.10 8.27 -4.79
C PRO A 85 17.54 6.80 -4.66
N ARG A 86 18.85 6.54 -4.62
CA ARG A 86 19.44 5.18 -4.57
C ARG A 86 18.89 4.26 -3.45
N ARG A 87 18.28 4.84 -2.41
CA ARG A 87 17.77 4.12 -1.23
C ARG A 87 16.28 3.72 -1.33
N ILE A 88 15.53 4.20 -2.32
CA ILE A 88 14.12 3.83 -2.47
C ILE A 88 13.94 3.05 -3.76
N HIS A 89 13.37 1.85 -3.68
CA HIS A 89 13.01 1.06 -4.84
C HIS A 89 11.50 1.03 -5.00
N ALA A 90 11.01 1.48 -6.15
CA ALA A 90 9.64 1.27 -6.57
C ALA A 90 9.60 0.02 -7.46
N VAL A 91 8.85 -0.99 -7.04
CA VAL A 91 8.84 -2.36 -7.58
C VAL A 91 7.42 -2.84 -7.83
N ARG A 92 7.26 -3.82 -8.73
CA ARG A 92 5.99 -4.50 -8.97
C ARG A 92 6.08 -5.91 -8.38
N PRO A 93 5.25 -6.26 -7.39
CA PRO A 93 5.30 -7.57 -6.75
C PRO A 93 4.80 -8.70 -7.68
N MET A 94 3.98 -8.34 -8.67
CA MET A 94 3.47 -9.26 -9.70
C MET A 94 4.10 -8.92 -11.05
N LYS A 95 4.54 -9.94 -11.80
CA LYS A 95 5.03 -9.82 -13.17
C LYS A 95 4.59 -11.03 -13.97
N ASP A 96 4.03 -10.81 -15.16
CA ASP A 96 3.57 -11.87 -16.07
C ASP A 96 2.67 -12.92 -15.38
N GLY A 97 1.83 -12.47 -14.44
CA GLY A 97 0.91 -13.32 -13.67
C GLY A 97 1.53 -14.11 -12.52
N VAL A 98 2.84 -13.97 -12.26
CA VAL A 98 3.54 -14.64 -11.15
C VAL A 98 4.05 -13.62 -10.13
N ILE A 99 4.32 -14.10 -8.91
CA ILE A 99 5.01 -13.32 -7.87
C ILE A 99 6.46 -13.14 -8.34
N ALA A 100 6.84 -11.89 -8.58
CA ALA A 100 8.12 -11.53 -9.16
C ALA A 100 9.24 -11.39 -8.12
N ASP A 101 8.87 -11.08 -6.87
CA ASP A 101 9.80 -10.89 -5.77
C ASP A 101 9.12 -11.28 -4.44
N PHE A 102 9.59 -12.35 -3.81
CA PHE A 102 8.93 -12.97 -2.66
C PHE A 102 9.06 -12.12 -1.38
N GLU A 103 10.15 -11.37 -1.22
CA GLU A 103 10.39 -10.54 -0.02
C GLU A 103 9.42 -9.35 0.13
N ILE A 104 8.80 -8.89 -0.97
CA ILE A 104 7.85 -7.77 -0.96
C ILE A 104 6.40 -8.24 -0.78
N ALA A 105 6.13 -9.51 -1.10
CA ALA A 105 4.79 -10.09 -1.02
C ALA A 105 4.44 -10.64 0.38
N GLU A 106 5.44 -11.08 1.17
CA GLU A 106 5.19 -11.65 2.51
C GLU A 106 5.21 -10.63 3.66
N GLY A 107 5.96 -9.52 3.54
CA GLY A 107 5.98 -8.44 4.53
C GLY A 107 6.71 -8.75 5.83
#